data_AF-A0AAP8TAE5-F1
#
_entry.id   AF-A0AAP8TAE5-F1
#
_cell.length_a   1.000
_cell.length_b   1.000
_cell.length_c   1.000
_cell.angle_alpha   90.00
_cell.angle_beta   90.00
_cell.angle_gamma   90.00
#
_symmetry.space_group_name_H-M   'P 1'
#
loop_
_entity.id
_entity.type
_entity.pdbx_description
1 polymer ?
#
loop_
_entity_poly.entity_id
_entity_poly.type
_entity_poly.pdbx_seq_one_letter_code
_entity_poly.pdbx_strand_id
1 'polypeptide(L)'
;MLPSNPPLSAGRPHRPRLPPPCPSPPKRKWWWKIWTRPPENRKLKHLPIPEIPAAPLPETCGFPPPILRFPPCNNDIPAMKTIIHPLAAILLAWSAGASETWSTSPAEAMQQAAAQNKGVMLEFTGSDWCGACIMQKKQALSLPEIQTAISRSFIPVELDYPRKKQQDAQTKTSLETYKKSYGITGFPTLVFADAQGRPVHTVVGYANPAQVMQDTKKAAEALNTQQSLTNKLAEKLTDQQRRDTLVQLLKTVPQSSIRTFYKPALAELEKLDPQDASGILAKLHRDDLLHAQKLEWTDTFRKKNVHILADQNPDEALSIMDSYLKKNGLLPEVKQAVLMQKVYLLMQQNRVNELEQPLKEGVALLPKSFEGKAFSKLLDKLPEIKKERGLLKPGEEPPLPPGAIRATKMIVPTAPAK
;
A
#
# COMPACT_ATOMS: atom_id res chain seq x y z
N MET A 1 47.62 -75.29 -43.75
CA MET A 1 47.92 -75.48 -42.31
C MET A 1 48.25 -74.12 -41.73
N LEU A 2 47.41 -73.65 -40.79
CA LEU A 2 47.53 -72.58 -39.76
C LEU A 2 48.33 -71.26 -40.02
N PRO A 3 47.99 -70.16 -39.30
CA PRO A 3 47.97 -68.79 -39.82
C PRO A 3 48.91 -67.82 -39.06
N SER A 4 48.64 -66.51 -39.19
CA SER A 4 49.04 -65.31 -38.41
C SER A 4 49.98 -64.36 -39.21
N ASN A 5 49.77 -63.05 -39.34
CA ASN A 5 49.05 -62.02 -38.58
C ASN A 5 48.54 -60.88 -39.51
N PRO A 6 47.56 -60.05 -39.06
CA PRO A 6 46.96 -58.99 -39.88
C PRO A 6 47.78 -57.67 -39.90
N PRO A 7 47.64 -56.85 -40.97
CA PRO A 7 48.39 -55.60 -41.12
C PRO A 7 47.67 -54.37 -40.53
N LEU A 8 48.50 -53.40 -40.13
CA LEU A 8 48.19 -52.09 -39.57
C LEU A 8 47.27 -51.24 -40.46
N SER A 9 46.20 -50.68 -39.89
CA SER A 9 45.30 -49.72 -40.56
C SER A 9 45.81 -48.28 -40.42
N ALA A 10 46.00 -47.62 -41.57
CA ALA A 10 46.33 -46.20 -41.66
C ALA A 10 45.07 -45.30 -41.56
N GLY A 11 45.18 -44.26 -40.72
CA GLY A 11 44.68 -42.89 -40.92
C GLY A 11 43.19 -42.60 -41.18
N ARG A 12 42.50 -42.01 -40.20
CA ARG A 12 41.37 -41.07 -40.42
C ARG A 12 41.61 -39.76 -39.66
N PRO A 13 41.16 -38.60 -40.19
CA PRO A 13 41.59 -37.28 -39.70
C PRO A 13 40.91 -36.88 -38.37
N HIS A 14 41.66 -36.16 -37.54
CA HIS A 14 41.21 -35.62 -36.25
C HIS A 14 40.02 -34.66 -36.38
N ARG A 15 38.90 -34.98 -35.73
CA ARG A 15 37.91 -33.96 -35.32
C ARG A 15 38.41 -33.27 -34.03
N PRO A 16 38.30 -31.93 -33.90
CA PRO A 16 38.55 -31.27 -32.63
C PRO A 16 37.49 -31.70 -31.60
N ARG A 17 37.91 -32.12 -30.40
CA ARG A 17 37.02 -32.38 -29.27
C ARG A 17 36.41 -31.05 -28.82
N LEU A 18 35.09 -30.98 -28.76
CA LEU A 18 34.39 -29.93 -28.03
C LEU A 18 34.77 -30.00 -26.54
N PRO A 19 35.00 -28.87 -25.86
CA PRO A 19 35.21 -28.86 -24.42
C PRO A 19 33.96 -29.38 -23.68
N PRO A 20 34.10 -30.00 -22.50
CA PRO A 20 32.95 -30.45 -21.71
C PRO A 20 32.04 -29.26 -21.36
N PRO A 21 30.71 -29.49 -21.23
CA PRO A 21 29.79 -28.43 -20.86
C PRO A 21 30.18 -27.84 -19.49
N CYS A 22 30.22 -26.51 -19.41
CA CYS A 22 30.46 -25.80 -18.16
C CYS A 22 29.50 -26.32 -17.07
N PRO A 23 29.98 -26.52 -15.83
CA PRO A 23 29.09 -26.83 -14.73
C PRO A 23 28.06 -25.70 -14.61
N SER A 24 26.78 -26.07 -14.57
CA SER A 24 25.68 -25.16 -14.33
C SER A 24 25.98 -24.29 -13.10
N PRO A 25 25.76 -22.96 -13.15
CA PRO A 25 26.13 -22.07 -12.07
C PRO A 25 25.42 -22.48 -10.78
N PRO A 26 26.08 -22.40 -9.61
CA PRO A 26 25.44 -22.71 -8.33
C PRO A 26 24.21 -21.81 -8.17
N LYS A 27 23.10 -22.41 -7.72
CA LYS A 27 21.83 -21.72 -7.46
C LYS A 27 22.12 -20.46 -6.64
N ARG A 28 21.89 -19.27 -7.22
CA ARG A 28 22.14 -17.98 -6.57
C ARG A 28 21.39 -17.94 -5.24
N LYS A 29 22.11 -17.82 -4.12
CA LYS A 29 21.50 -17.84 -2.79
C LYS A 29 20.60 -16.58 -2.64
N TRP A 30 19.29 -16.77 -2.44
CA TRP A 30 18.27 -15.70 -2.46
C TRP A 30 18.50 -14.55 -1.46
N TRP A 31 19.21 -14.79 -0.36
CA TRP A 31 19.53 -13.74 0.61
C TRP A 31 20.26 -12.58 -0.05
N TRP A 32 21.13 -12.81 -1.04
CA TRP A 32 21.79 -11.75 -1.83
C TRP A 32 20.83 -10.69 -2.39
N LYS A 33 19.58 -11.04 -2.75
CA LYS A 33 18.58 -10.05 -3.21
C LYS A 33 18.06 -9.12 -2.12
N ILE A 34 18.15 -9.52 -0.85
CA ILE A 34 17.88 -8.68 0.32
C ILE A 34 19.04 -7.70 0.54
N TRP A 35 20.27 -8.06 0.15
CA TRP A 35 21.49 -7.25 0.31
C TRP A 35 21.77 -6.24 -0.81
N THR A 36 21.12 -6.36 -1.98
CA THR A 36 21.44 -5.54 -3.17
C THR A 36 20.44 -4.42 -3.47
N ARG A 37 19.49 -4.11 -2.58
CA ARG A 37 18.70 -2.87 -2.70
C ARG A 37 19.22 -1.86 -1.68
N PRO A 38 20.01 -0.84 -2.09
CA PRO A 38 20.22 0.30 -1.23
C PRO A 38 18.86 1.03 -1.04
N PRO A 39 18.63 1.73 0.08
CA PRO A 39 17.69 2.84 0.05
C PRO A 39 18.16 3.78 -1.07
N GLU A 40 17.25 4.29 -1.90
CA GLU A 40 17.60 5.28 -2.92
C GLU A 40 18.24 6.51 -2.25
N ASN A 41 19.58 6.53 -2.20
CA ASN A 41 20.36 7.70 -1.83
C ASN A 41 20.26 8.70 -2.99
N ARG A 42 19.17 9.47 -3.01
CA ARG A 42 19.09 10.68 -3.83
C ARG A 42 20.08 11.67 -3.21
N LYS A 43 21.21 11.91 -3.88
CA LYS A 43 22.17 12.97 -3.51
C LYS A 43 21.40 14.28 -3.33
N LEU A 44 21.17 14.69 -2.09
CA LEU A 44 20.74 16.04 -1.77
C LEU A 44 21.94 16.95 -2.02
N LYS A 45 21.96 17.62 -3.17
CA LYS A 45 22.79 18.80 -3.32
C LYS A 45 22.26 19.84 -2.34
N HIS A 46 23.10 20.31 -1.43
CA HIS A 46 22.83 21.48 -0.62
C HIS A 46 22.47 22.66 -1.54
N LEU A 47 21.22 23.09 -1.50
CA LEU A 47 20.81 24.41 -1.99
C LEU A 47 20.80 25.34 -0.77
N PRO A 48 21.33 26.57 -0.87
CA PRO A 48 21.29 27.52 0.22
C PRO A 48 19.84 27.89 0.56
N ILE A 49 19.54 27.89 1.86
CA ILE A 49 18.27 28.32 2.43
C ILE A 49 18.29 29.86 2.45
N PRO A 50 17.35 30.57 1.81
CA PRO A 50 17.16 31.99 2.11
C PRO A 50 16.49 32.13 3.48
N GLU A 51 17.15 32.87 4.38
CA GLU A 51 16.56 33.34 5.63
C GLU A 51 15.36 34.26 5.33
N ILE A 52 14.18 33.90 5.84
CA ILE A 52 13.01 34.77 5.86
C ILE A 52 12.83 35.24 7.32
N PRO A 53 12.90 36.54 7.61
CA PRO A 53 12.78 37.04 8.97
C PRO A 53 11.36 36.84 9.52
N ALA A 54 11.29 36.51 10.80
CA ALA A 54 10.05 36.35 11.56
C ALA A 54 9.30 37.68 11.66
N ALA A 55 8.02 37.68 11.28
CA ALA A 55 7.07 38.74 11.60
C ALA A 55 5.92 38.15 12.46
N PRO A 56 5.40 38.90 13.45
CA PRO A 56 4.54 38.38 14.48
C PRO A 56 3.11 38.14 13.98
N LEU A 57 2.49 37.07 14.49
CA LEU A 57 1.08 36.71 14.27
C LEU A 57 0.15 37.75 14.94
N PRO A 58 -0.86 38.28 14.25
CA PRO A 58 -2.02 38.85 14.93
C PRO A 58 -2.99 37.73 15.33
N GLU A 59 -3.45 37.85 16.57
CA GLU A 59 -4.46 37.01 17.19
C GLU A 59 -5.84 37.21 16.55
N THR A 60 -6.68 36.19 16.73
CA THR A 60 -8.14 36.18 16.56
C THR A 60 -8.68 36.20 15.12
N CYS A 61 -9.28 35.08 14.71
CA CYS A 61 -10.67 35.00 14.26
C CYS A 61 -11.01 33.52 14.01
N GLY A 62 -11.83 32.94 14.88
CA GLY A 62 -12.40 31.61 14.68
C GLY A 62 -13.37 31.62 13.51
N PHE A 63 -13.24 30.64 12.62
CA PHE A 63 -14.27 30.28 11.65
C PHE A 63 -14.56 28.77 11.77
N PRO A 64 -15.83 28.38 11.99
CA PRO A 64 -16.24 26.98 12.11
C PRO A 64 -16.33 26.29 10.73
N PRO A 65 -16.38 24.94 10.68
CA PRO A 65 -16.43 24.18 9.44
C PRO A 65 -17.71 24.45 8.63
N PRO A 66 -17.70 24.25 7.29
CA PRO A 66 -18.83 24.56 6.44
C PRO A 66 -20.00 23.62 6.73
N ILE A 67 -21.03 24.17 7.37
CA ILE A 67 -22.36 23.59 7.43
C ILE A 67 -23.00 23.85 6.06
N LEU A 68 -23.12 22.81 5.23
CA LEU A 68 -23.96 22.86 4.04
C LEU A 68 -25.42 22.90 4.50
N ARG A 69 -26.00 24.10 4.57
CA ARG A 69 -27.46 24.29 4.66
C ARG A 69 -28.07 24.00 3.28
N PHE A 70 -28.85 22.94 3.18
CA PHE A 70 -29.82 22.77 2.10
C PHE A 70 -30.99 23.75 2.31
N PRO A 71 -31.55 24.35 1.23
CA PRO A 71 -32.79 25.10 1.35
C PRO A 71 -33.97 24.16 1.67
N PRO A 72 -34.99 24.61 2.41
CA PRO A 72 -36.20 23.82 2.64
C PRO A 72 -36.98 23.68 1.33
N CYS A 73 -37.48 22.47 1.06
CA CYS A 73 -38.47 22.22 0.03
C CYS A 73 -39.76 22.97 0.39
N ASN A 74 -40.05 24.07 -0.30
CA ASN A 74 -41.39 24.65 -0.30
C ASN A 74 -42.20 23.90 -1.36
N ASN A 75 -43.23 23.18 -0.91
CA ASN A 75 -44.25 22.60 -1.77
C ASN A 75 -45.23 23.69 -2.19
N ASP A 76 -45.04 24.25 -3.39
CA ASP A 76 -46.09 24.98 -4.10
C ASP A 76 -46.00 24.62 -5.59
N ILE A 77 -46.78 23.63 -5.99
CA ILE A 77 -47.00 23.25 -7.39
C ILE A 77 -48.33 23.89 -7.82
N PRO A 78 -48.37 24.84 -8.77
CA PRO A 78 -49.62 25.21 -9.38
C PRO A 78 -50.02 24.13 -10.40
N ALA A 79 -51.26 23.68 -10.29
CA ALA A 79 -51.88 22.68 -11.15
C ALA A 79 -51.81 23.10 -12.63
N MET A 80 -51.25 22.23 -13.47
CA MET A 80 -51.29 22.39 -14.92
C MET A 80 -52.13 21.27 -15.54
N LYS A 81 -53.15 21.70 -16.27
CA LYS A 81 -54.26 20.92 -16.80
C LYS A 81 -53.80 19.88 -17.83
N THR A 82 -54.41 18.71 -17.72
CA THR A 82 -54.34 17.55 -18.60
C THR A 82 -54.72 17.92 -20.03
N ILE A 83 -53.79 17.74 -20.98
CA ILE A 83 -54.10 17.67 -22.41
C ILE A 83 -53.47 16.39 -22.95
N ILE A 84 -54.33 15.43 -23.24
CA ILE A 84 -54.02 14.15 -23.89
C ILE A 84 -54.14 14.36 -25.40
N HIS A 85 -53.08 14.14 -26.19
CA HIS A 85 -53.15 13.78 -27.62
C HIS A 85 -51.87 12.99 -28.03
N PRO A 86 -51.92 12.14 -29.08
CA PRO A 86 -51.30 10.82 -29.09
C PRO A 86 -50.05 10.66 -29.99
N LEU A 87 -49.34 9.53 -29.76
CA LEU A 87 -48.39 8.80 -30.62
C LEU A 87 -47.51 9.57 -31.62
N ALA A 88 -46.19 9.53 -31.38
CA ALA A 88 -45.20 9.25 -32.44
C ALA A 88 -43.96 8.57 -31.82
N ALA A 89 -43.73 7.34 -32.25
CA ALA A 89 -42.57 6.53 -31.88
C ALA A 89 -41.29 7.11 -32.49
N ILE A 90 -40.32 7.48 -31.65
CA ILE A 90 -38.90 7.56 -32.02
C ILE A 90 -38.12 6.85 -30.90
N LEU A 91 -38.16 5.52 -30.92
CA LEU A 91 -37.14 4.69 -30.28
C LEU A 91 -35.96 4.58 -31.26
N LEU A 92 -35.20 5.67 -31.39
CA LEU A 92 -33.82 5.54 -31.84
C LEU A 92 -33.05 5.00 -30.64
N ALA A 93 -32.79 3.69 -30.68
CA ALA A 93 -31.83 3.03 -29.82
C ALA A 93 -30.49 3.75 -29.95
N TRP A 94 -30.18 4.58 -28.96
CA TRP A 94 -28.86 5.16 -28.78
C TRP A 94 -27.95 4.08 -28.21
N SER A 95 -27.66 3.05 -29.01
CA SER A 95 -26.53 2.15 -28.73
C SER A 95 -25.25 2.85 -29.17
N ALA A 96 -24.97 4.02 -28.60
CA ALA A 96 -23.60 4.48 -28.56
C ALA A 96 -22.90 3.57 -27.55
N GLY A 97 -22.09 2.65 -28.06
CA GLY A 97 -21.03 2.05 -27.27
C GLY A 97 -20.09 3.17 -26.84
N ALA A 98 -20.42 3.83 -25.73
CA ALA A 98 -19.49 4.70 -25.05
C ALA A 98 -18.36 3.79 -24.59
N SER A 99 -17.18 3.94 -25.21
CA SER A 99 -15.95 3.66 -24.48
C SER A 99 -16.00 4.61 -23.28
N GLU A 100 -16.45 4.08 -22.14
CA GLU A 100 -16.78 4.87 -20.95
C GLU A 100 -15.45 5.38 -20.38
N THR A 101 -15.02 6.55 -20.84
CA THR A 101 -13.86 7.25 -20.28
C THR A 101 -14.18 7.51 -18.82
N TRP A 102 -13.33 7.00 -17.92
CA TRP A 102 -13.55 7.16 -16.49
C TRP A 102 -13.62 8.63 -16.12
N SER A 103 -14.47 8.97 -15.16
CA SER A 103 -14.56 10.34 -14.68
C SER A 103 -13.24 10.76 -14.03
N THR A 104 -12.86 12.03 -14.18
CA THR A 104 -11.73 12.64 -13.45
C THR A 104 -12.21 13.60 -12.37
N SER A 105 -13.53 13.72 -12.18
CA SER A 105 -14.18 14.61 -11.23
C SER A 105 -14.94 13.78 -10.20
N PRO A 106 -14.38 13.56 -8.99
CA PRO A 106 -15.06 12.80 -7.94
C PRO A 106 -16.43 13.37 -7.57
N ALA A 107 -16.55 14.71 -7.55
CA ALA A 107 -17.80 15.38 -7.18
C ALA A 107 -18.93 15.07 -8.18
N GLU A 108 -18.65 15.19 -9.48
CA GLU A 108 -19.61 14.85 -10.54
C GLU A 108 -19.94 13.35 -10.51
N ALA A 109 -18.94 12.49 -10.32
CA ALA A 109 -19.14 11.06 -10.24
C ALA A 109 -20.03 10.65 -9.04
N MET A 110 -19.87 11.30 -7.89
CA MET A 110 -20.72 11.09 -6.71
C MET A 110 -22.16 11.56 -6.95
N GLN A 111 -22.36 12.68 -7.63
CA GLN A 111 -23.70 13.14 -8.04
C GLN A 111 -24.36 12.16 -9.01
N GLN A 112 -23.61 11.69 -10.01
CA GLN A 112 -24.10 10.68 -10.96
C GLN A 112 -24.40 9.35 -10.26
N ALA A 113 -23.54 8.92 -9.33
CA ALA A 113 -23.73 7.73 -8.54
C ALA A 113 -25.01 7.82 -7.70
N ALA A 114 -25.27 8.96 -7.05
CA ALA A 114 -26.52 9.20 -6.32
C ALA A 114 -27.75 9.10 -7.24
N ALA A 115 -27.71 9.75 -8.41
CA ALA A 115 -28.82 9.74 -9.37
C ALA A 115 -29.10 8.34 -9.95
N GLN A 116 -28.07 7.50 -10.10
CA GLN A 116 -28.19 6.14 -10.65
C GLN A 116 -28.33 5.06 -9.58
N ASN A 117 -28.42 5.43 -8.29
CA ASN A 117 -28.38 4.49 -7.16
C ASN A 117 -27.19 3.52 -7.22
N LYS A 118 -26.01 4.06 -7.56
CA LYS A 118 -24.73 3.36 -7.63
C LYS A 118 -23.76 3.90 -6.58
N GLY A 119 -22.65 3.20 -6.39
CA GLY A 119 -21.48 3.72 -5.69
C GLY A 119 -20.50 4.42 -6.65
N VAL A 120 -19.35 4.81 -6.12
CA VAL A 120 -18.19 5.25 -6.89
C VAL A 120 -17.01 4.31 -6.66
N MET A 121 -16.19 4.11 -7.68
CA MET A 121 -14.90 3.43 -7.56
C MET A 121 -13.79 4.44 -7.86
N LEU A 122 -13.05 4.86 -6.83
CA LEU A 122 -11.93 5.78 -6.94
C LEU A 122 -10.62 4.99 -7.15
N GLU A 123 -9.98 5.17 -8.30
CA GLU A 123 -8.64 4.67 -8.57
C GLU A 123 -7.60 5.75 -8.25
N PHE A 124 -6.83 5.55 -7.19
CA PHE A 124 -5.64 6.34 -6.92
C PHE A 124 -4.47 5.73 -7.70
N THR A 125 -3.90 6.49 -8.64
CA THR A 125 -2.91 5.98 -9.60
C THR A 125 -1.75 6.95 -9.85
N GLY A 126 -0.69 6.46 -10.49
CA GLY A 126 0.45 7.25 -10.93
C GLY A 126 0.84 6.86 -12.36
N SER A 127 0.21 7.51 -13.34
CA SER A 127 0.19 7.10 -14.75
C SER A 127 1.56 7.02 -15.44
N ASP A 128 2.57 7.76 -14.96
CA ASP A 128 3.87 7.90 -15.63
C ASP A 128 5.08 7.36 -14.83
N TRP A 129 4.88 6.94 -13.57
CA TRP A 129 5.98 6.48 -12.70
C TRP A 129 5.65 5.20 -11.92
N CYS A 130 4.37 4.85 -11.76
CA CYS A 130 3.98 3.64 -11.02
C CYS A 130 3.81 2.46 -11.99
N GLY A 131 4.86 1.63 -12.12
CA GLY A 131 4.82 0.46 -13.01
C GLY A 131 3.67 -0.51 -12.72
N ALA A 132 3.38 -0.76 -11.44
CA ALA A 132 2.24 -1.58 -11.02
C ALA A 132 0.90 -0.99 -11.47
N CYS A 133 0.74 0.32 -11.40
CA CYS A 133 -0.47 1.03 -11.81
C CYS A 133 -0.70 0.90 -13.32
N ILE A 134 0.34 1.18 -14.11
CA ILE A 134 0.30 1.06 -15.58
C ILE A 134 -0.07 -0.38 -15.99
N MET A 135 0.53 -1.37 -15.32
CA MET A 135 0.21 -2.78 -15.55
C MET A 135 -1.24 -3.11 -15.19
N GLN A 136 -1.72 -2.67 -14.03
CA GLN A 136 -3.10 -2.94 -13.60
C GLN A 136 -4.13 -2.29 -14.53
N LYS A 137 -3.89 -1.05 -14.98
CA LYS A 137 -4.76 -0.40 -15.97
C LYS A 137 -4.85 -1.25 -17.24
N LYS A 138 -3.70 -1.55 -17.84
CA LYS A 138 -3.62 -2.29 -19.12
C LYS A 138 -4.16 -3.72 -19.03
N GLN A 139 -3.82 -4.43 -17.95
CA GLN A 139 -4.07 -5.88 -17.86
C GLN A 139 -5.39 -6.21 -17.20
N ALA A 140 -5.99 -5.31 -16.41
CA ALA A 140 -7.23 -5.56 -15.69
C ALA A 140 -8.29 -4.49 -15.95
N LEU A 141 -8.04 -3.22 -15.59
CA LEU A 141 -9.09 -2.19 -15.59
C LEU A 141 -9.55 -1.76 -17.00
N SER A 142 -8.74 -2.01 -18.02
CA SER A 142 -9.09 -1.81 -19.43
C SER A 142 -9.84 -2.99 -20.07
N LEU A 143 -9.99 -4.12 -19.37
CA LEU A 143 -10.69 -5.29 -19.91
C LEU A 143 -12.21 -5.03 -19.95
N PRO A 144 -12.91 -5.22 -21.09
CA PRO A 144 -14.33 -4.91 -21.22
C PRO A 144 -15.22 -5.62 -20.19
N GLU A 145 -14.90 -6.86 -19.84
CA GLU A 145 -15.64 -7.63 -18.84
C GLU A 145 -15.51 -7.03 -17.43
N ILE A 146 -14.35 -6.46 -17.09
CA ILE A 146 -14.12 -5.79 -15.81
C ILE A 146 -14.82 -4.43 -15.80
N GLN A 147 -14.73 -3.66 -16.88
CA GLN A 147 -15.45 -2.39 -17.00
C GLN A 147 -16.95 -2.61 -16.86
N THR A 148 -17.50 -3.60 -17.55
CA THR A 148 -18.90 -3.98 -17.44
C THR A 148 -19.27 -4.37 -16.01
N ALA A 149 -18.42 -5.13 -15.31
CA ALA A 149 -18.67 -5.51 -13.93
C ALA A 149 -18.66 -4.31 -12.97
N ILE A 150 -17.73 -3.36 -13.16
CA ILE A 150 -17.65 -2.13 -12.37
C ILE A 150 -18.88 -1.27 -12.63
N SER A 151 -19.20 -0.96 -13.89
CA SER A 151 -20.29 -0.05 -14.29
C SER A 151 -21.69 -0.52 -13.86
N ARG A 152 -21.86 -1.81 -13.51
CA ARG A 152 -23.11 -2.34 -12.92
C ARG A 152 -23.44 -1.71 -11.56
N SER A 153 -22.43 -1.45 -10.73
CA SER A 153 -22.63 -1.01 -9.34
C SER A 153 -21.89 0.27 -8.99
N PHE A 154 -20.91 0.69 -9.80
CA PHE A 154 -20.03 1.81 -9.50
C PHE A 154 -19.80 2.71 -10.70
N ILE A 155 -19.69 4.01 -10.45
CA ILE A 155 -19.14 4.97 -11.40
C ILE A 155 -17.62 5.01 -11.21
N PRO A 156 -16.80 4.61 -12.20
CA PRO A 156 -15.35 4.62 -12.06
C PRO A 156 -14.77 6.04 -12.19
N VAL A 157 -13.81 6.35 -11.32
CA VAL A 157 -13.14 7.65 -11.23
C VAL A 157 -11.63 7.44 -11.19
N GLU A 158 -10.89 8.12 -12.06
CA GLU A 158 -9.43 8.13 -12.05
C GLU A 158 -8.89 9.35 -11.30
N LEU A 159 -8.06 9.10 -10.28
CA LEU A 159 -7.33 10.11 -9.53
C LEU A 159 -5.83 9.90 -9.75
N ASP A 160 -5.31 10.57 -10.78
CA ASP A 160 -3.92 10.44 -11.22
C ASP A 160 -2.99 11.45 -10.54
N TYR A 161 -1.85 10.95 -10.04
CA TYR A 161 -0.78 11.71 -9.38
C TYR A 161 0.51 11.63 -10.23
N PRO A 162 0.55 12.27 -11.41
CA PRO A 162 1.70 12.20 -12.33
C PRO A 162 2.93 12.94 -11.77
N ARG A 163 4.12 12.58 -12.26
CA ARG A 163 5.38 13.28 -11.91
C ARG A 163 5.90 14.20 -13.02
N LYS A 164 5.58 13.89 -14.27
CA LYS A 164 6.06 14.62 -15.46
C LYS A 164 4.99 15.55 -16.02
N LYS A 165 3.72 15.14 -15.98
CA LYS A 165 2.60 15.96 -16.46
C LYS A 165 2.35 17.10 -15.47
N GLN A 166 2.32 18.34 -15.97
CA GLN A 166 1.91 19.49 -15.16
C GLN A 166 0.40 19.40 -14.86
N GLN A 167 0.06 19.60 -13.59
CA GLN A 167 -1.29 19.82 -13.11
C GLN A 167 -1.33 21.22 -12.50
N ASP A 168 -2.46 21.91 -12.63
CA ASP A 168 -2.66 23.18 -11.94
C ASP A 168 -2.67 22.98 -10.40
N ALA A 169 -2.37 24.06 -9.68
CA ALA A 169 -2.22 24.00 -8.23
C ALA A 169 -3.52 23.62 -7.50
N GLN A 170 -4.68 23.98 -8.05
CA GLN A 170 -5.97 23.67 -7.45
C GLN A 170 -6.29 22.18 -7.57
N THR A 171 -6.12 21.60 -8.76
CA THR A 171 -6.27 20.16 -8.99
C THR A 171 -5.34 19.36 -8.10
N LYS A 172 -4.06 19.76 -8.02
CA LYS A 172 -3.08 19.08 -7.17
C LYS A 172 -3.48 19.12 -5.69
N THR A 173 -3.92 20.28 -5.20
CA THR A 173 -4.37 20.44 -3.80
C THR A 173 -5.62 19.61 -3.51
N SER A 174 -6.56 19.59 -4.46
CA SER A 174 -7.78 18.76 -4.37
C SER A 174 -7.43 17.28 -4.29
N LEU A 175 -6.60 16.76 -5.20
CA LEU A 175 -6.17 15.37 -5.20
C LEU A 175 -5.43 14.98 -3.92
N GLU A 176 -4.49 15.80 -3.43
CA GLU A 176 -3.83 15.53 -2.15
C GLU A 176 -4.80 15.52 -0.97
N THR A 177 -5.89 16.31 -1.02
CA THR A 177 -6.96 16.27 -0.03
C THR A 177 -7.71 14.93 -0.07
N TYR A 178 -8.05 14.43 -1.26
CA TYR A 178 -8.63 13.08 -1.42
C TYR A 178 -7.67 12.01 -0.89
N LYS A 179 -6.41 12.02 -1.32
CA LYS A 179 -5.39 11.07 -0.87
C LYS A 179 -5.29 11.02 0.65
N LYS A 180 -5.26 12.19 1.30
CA LYS A 180 -5.19 12.30 2.76
C LYS A 180 -6.47 11.80 3.43
N SER A 181 -7.63 12.20 2.93
CA SER A 181 -8.93 11.84 3.53
C SER A 181 -9.19 10.33 3.50
N TYR A 182 -8.77 9.66 2.42
CA TYR A 182 -8.87 8.22 2.28
C TYR A 182 -7.67 7.45 2.86
N GLY A 183 -6.69 8.14 3.46
CA GLY A 183 -5.53 7.50 4.10
C GLY A 183 -4.61 6.77 3.12
N ILE A 184 -4.51 7.25 1.87
CA ILE A 184 -3.80 6.56 0.79
C ILE A 184 -2.29 6.77 0.94
N THR A 185 -1.59 5.67 1.21
CA THR A 185 -0.13 5.66 1.41
C THR A 185 0.64 4.99 0.26
N GLY A 186 -0.05 4.32 -0.66
CA GLY A 186 0.56 3.58 -1.76
C GLY A 186 -0.33 3.54 -3.02
N PHE A 187 0.29 3.16 -4.14
CA PHE A 187 -0.34 3.08 -5.45
C PHE A 187 -0.04 1.72 -6.12
N PRO A 188 -0.96 1.16 -6.93
CA PRO A 188 -2.34 1.61 -7.10
C PRO A 188 -3.16 1.34 -5.84
N THR A 189 -4.20 2.13 -5.59
CA THR A 189 -5.21 1.83 -4.57
C THR A 189 -6.59 2.05 -5.16
N LEU A 190 -7.47 1.05 -5.01
CA LEU A 190 -8.89 1.15 -5.39
C LEU A 190 -9.71 1.34 -4.13
N VAL A 191 -10.55 2.37 -4.10
CA VAL A 191 -11.56 2.58 -3.06
C VAL A 191 -12.94 2.49 -3.69
N PHE A 192 -13.73 1.55 -3.21
CA PHE A 192 -15.15 1.48 -3.53
C PHE A 192 -15.94 2.15 -2.41
N ALA A 193 -16.79 3.09 -2.77
CA ALA A 193 -17.54 3.90 -1.83
C ALA A 193 -19.00 4.06 -2.28
N ASP A 194 -19.86 4.43 -1.34
CA ASP A 194 -21.22 4.86 -1.68
C ASP A 194 -21.23 6.22 -2.38
N ALA A 195 -22.42 6.69 -2.77
CA ALA A 195 -22.59 7.97 -3.45
C ALA A 195 -22.22 9.19 -2.58
N GLN A 196 -22.06 9.03 -1.27
CA GLN A 196 -21.57 10.06 -0.36
C GLN A 196 -20.04 9.99 -0.16
N GLY A 197 -19.36 9.07 -0.85
CA GLY A 197 -17.92 8.86 -0.73
C GLY A 197 -17.51 8.08 0.52
N ARG A 198 -18.43 7.38 1.21
CA ARG A 198 -18.07 6.53 2.36
C ARG A 198 -17.56 5.17 1.88
N PRO A 199 -16.32 4.77 2.22
CA PRO A 199 -15.75 3.50 1.74
C PRO A 199 -16.51 2.28 2.25
N VAL A 200 -16.75 1.32 1.34
CA VAL A 200 -17.31 -0.01 1.64
C VAL A 200 -16.31 -1.13 1.37
N HIS A 201 -15.30 -0.89 0.50
CA HIS A 201 -14.21 -1.82 0.25
C HIS A 201 -12.96 -1.07 -0.22
N THR A 202 -11.77 -1.55 0.16
CA THR A 202 -10.49 -0.94 -0.24
C THR A 202 -9.50 -2.02 -0.63
N VAL A 203 -8.82 -1.82 -1.77
CA VAL A 203 -7.79 -2.72 -2.28
C VAL A 203 -6.49 -1.92 -2.45
N VAL A 204 -5.43 -2.33 -1.77
CA VAL A 204 -4.12 -1.68 -1.82
C VAL A 204 -3.14 -2.53 -2.62
N GLY A 205 -2.46 -1.92 -3.58
CA GLY A 205 -1.46 -2.56 -4.42
C GLY A 205 -2.05 -3.20 -5.68
N TYR A 206 -1.17 -3.85 -6.45
CA TYR A 206 -1.53 -4.49 -7.72
C TYR A 206 -2.56 -5.61 -7.53
N ALA A 207 -3.65 -5.54 -8.28
CA ALA A 207 -4.63 -6.61 -8.42
C ALA A 207 -4.64 -7.13 -9.87
N ASN A 208 -4.55 -8.45 -10.04
CA ASN A 208 -4.74 -9.09 -11.34
C ASN A 208 -6.25 -9.08 -11.73
N PRO A 209 -6.60 -9.43 -12.98
CA PRO A 209 -8.00 -9.37 -13.45
C PRO A 209 -9.00 -10.14 -12.58
N ALA A 210 -8.65 -11.36 -12.16
CA ALA A 210 -9.51 -12.19 -11.33
C ALA A 210 -9.72 -11.54 -9.95
N GLN A 211 -8.67 -10.96 -9.38
CA GLN A 211 -8.73 -10.25 -8.10
C GLN A 211 -9.59 -9.00 -8.21
N VAL A 212 -9.40 -8.18 -9.25
CA VAL A 212 -10.25 -7.00 -9.49
C VAL A 212 -11.71 -7.40 -9.60
N MET A 213 -12.04 -8.41 -10.40
CA MET A 213 -13.42 -8.91 -10.54
C MET A 213 -13.99 -9.37 -9.18
N GLN A 214 -13.21 -10.11 -8.39
CA GLN A 214 -13.63 -10.56 -7.07
C GLN A 214 -13.87 -9.38 -6.12
N ASP A 215 -12.97 -8.39 -6.13
CA ASP A 215 -13.08 -7.21 -5.27
C ASP A 215 -14.24 -6.31 -5.67
N THR A 216 -14.51 -6.15 -6.98
CA THR A 216 -15.71 -5.46 -7.47
C THR A 216 -16.99 -6.15 -6.98
N LYS A 217 -17.05 -7.49 -7.01
CA LYS A 217 -18.20 -8.25 -6.50
C LYS A 217 -18.37 -8.05 -5.00
N LYS A 218 -17.30 -8.21 -4.21
CA LYS A 218 -17.32 -7.99 -2.75
C LYS A 218 -17.74 -6.56 -2.41
N ALA A 219 -17.22 -5.59 -3.15
CA ALA A 219 -17.59 -4.19 -2.97
C ALA A 219 -19.06 -3.95 -3.25
N ALA A 220 -19.63 -4.55 -4.30
CA ALA A 220 -21.06 -4.43 -4.61
C ALA A 220 -21.94 -5.05 -3.51
N GLU A 221 -21.55 -6.22 -2.98
CA GLU A 221 -22.23 -6.85 -1.84
C GLU A 221 -22.16 -5.99 -0.57
N ALA A 222 -20.98 -5.44 -0.28
CA ALA A 222 -20.75 -4.54 0.85
C ALA A 222 -21.54 -3.23 0.71
N LEU A 223 -21.61 -2.65 -0.50
CA LEU A 223 -22.41 -1.47 -0.82
C LEU A 223 -23.90 -1.71 -0.54
N ASN A 224 -24.45 -2.80 -1.08
CA ASN A 224 -25.86 -3.15 -0.88
C ASN A 224 -26.18 -3.36 0.61
N THR A 225 -25.28 -4.06 1.32
CA THR A 225 -25.44 -4.30 2.76
C THR A 225 -25.38 -2.99 3.55
N GLN A 226 -24.41 -2.13 3.25
CA GLN A 226 -24.25 -0.83 3.89
C GLN A 226 -25.47 0.08 3.64
N GLN A 227 -25.99 0.11 2.43
CA GLN A 227 -27.20 0.87 2.08
C GLN A 227 -28.43 0.34 2.83
N SER A 228 -28.63 -0.98 2.84
CA SER A 228 -29.75 -1.61 3.56
C SER A 228 -29.71 -1.29 5.06
N LEU A 229 -28.54 -1.39 5.70
CA LEU A 229 -28.37 -1.06 7.11
C LEU A 229 -28.56 0.44 7.39
N THR A 230 -28.10 1.30 6.49
CA THR A 230 -28.31 2.76 6.59
C THR A 230 -29.79 3.10 6.50
N ASN A 231 -30.53 2.47 5.57
CA ASN A 231 -31.97 2.67 5.43
C ASN A 231 -32.71 2.18 6.67
N LYS A 232 -32.33 1.01 7.21
CA LYS A 232 -32.90 0.48 8.45
C LYS A 232 -32.66 1.42 9.64
N LEU A 233 -31.50 2.09 9.71
CA LEU A 233 -31.21 3.08 10.75
C LEU A 233 -32.08 4.35 10.63
N ALA A 234 -32.69 4.63 9.47
CA ALA A 234 -33.64 5.73 9.32
C ALA A 234 -35.01 5.42 9.94
N GLU A 235 -35.31 4.15 10.19
CA GLU A 235 -36.55 3.71 10.82
C GLU A 235 -36.51 3.91 12.35
N LYS A 236 -37.70 3.84 12.97
CA LYS A 236 -37.83 3.86 14.43
C LYS A 236 -37.45 2.49 14.99
N LEU A 237 -36.24 2.39 15.52
CA LEU A 237 -35.69 1.19 16.16
C LEU A 237 -35.65 1.34 17.67
N THR A 238 -35.72 0.22 18.39
CA THR A 238 -35.31 0.18 19.81
C THR A 238 -33.79 0.39 19.93
N ASP A 239 -33.32 0.86 21.08
CA ASP A 239 -31.89 1.09 21.33
C ASP A 239 -31.03 -0.16 21.05
N GLN A 240 -31.54 -1.33 21.46
CA GLN A 240 -30.90 -2.63 21.20
C GLN A 240 -30.76 -2.90 19.70
N GLN A 241 -31.86 -2.81 18.94
CA GLN A 241 -31.86 -3.06 17.50
C GLN A 241 -30.99 -2.03 16.76
N ARG A 242 -31.00 -0.78 17.23
CA ARG A 242 -30.21 0.31 16.68
C ARG A 242 -28.72 0.07 16.87
N ARG A 243 -28.31 -0.29 18.09
CA ARG A 243 -26.93 -0.71 18.39
C ARG A 243 -26.50 -1.88 17.51
N ASP A 244 -27.30 -2.95 17.43
CA ASP A 244 -26.94 -4.14 16.66
C ASP A 244 -26.79 -3.81 15.16
N THR A 245 -27.65 -2.94 14.64
CA THR A 245 -27.58 -2.47 13.24
C THR A 245 -26.32 -1.61 13.00
N LEU A 246 -25.95 -0.73 13.94
CA LEU A 246 -24.70 0.05 13.89
C LEU A 246 -23.47 -0.86 13.94
N VAL A 247 -23.47 -1.87 14.81
CA VAL A 247 -22.38 -2.86 14.90
C VAL A 247 -22.22 -3.60 13.58
N GLN A 248 -23.32 -4.04 12.96
CA GLN A 248 -23.29 -4.72 11.67
C GLN A 248 -22.78 -3.79 10.55
N LEU A 249 -23.22 -2.53 10.55
CA LEU A 249 -22.76 -1.52 9.58
C LEU A 249 -21.25 -1.31 9.69
N LEU A 250 -20.76 -1.05 10.90
CA LEU A 250 -19.34 -0.78 11.13
C LEU A 250 -18.44 -2.01 10.94
N LYS A 251 -18.97 -3.23 11.07
CA LYS A 251 -18.25 -4.46 10.71
C LYS A 251 -18.20 -4.71 9.19
N THR A 252 -19.14 -4.16 8.43
CA THR A 252 -19.21 -4.33 6.97
C THR A 252 -18.20 -3.46 6.23
N VAL A 253 -17.86 -2.30 6.79
CA VAL A 253 -17.02 -1.29 6.13
C VAL A 253 -15.54 -1.41 6.55
N PRO A 254 -14.59 -0.85 5.76
CA PRO A 254 -13.18 -0.86 6.11
C PRO A 254 -12.94 -0.19 7.47
N GLN A 255 -12.22 -0.86 8.37
CA GLN A 255 -12.02 -0.33 9.73
C GLN A 255 -11.28 1.00 9.73
N SER A 256 -10.34 1.17 8.81
CA SER A 256 -9.58 2.41 8.62
C SER A 256 -10.44 3.59 8.17
N SER A 257 -11.64 3.36 7.60
CA SER A 257 -12.52 4.44 7.18
C SER A 257 -13.53 4.86 8.25
N ILE A 258 -13.70 4.09 9.33
CA ILE A 258 -14.76 4.34 10.32
C ILE A 258 -14.62 5.73 10.96
N ARG A 259 -13.41 6.08 11.42
CA ARG A 259 -13.17 7.36 12.11
C ARG A 259 -13.40 8.59 11.23
N THR A 260 -13.19 8.46 9.93
CA THR A 260 -13.30 9.57 8.98
C THR A 260 -14.68 9.66 8.35
N PHE A 261 -15.20 8.53 7.86
CA PHE A 261 -16.38 8.50 6.99
C PHE A 261 -17.66 8.04 7.71
N TYR A 262 -17.55 7.34 8.84
CA TYR A 262 -18.67 6.83 9.63
C TYR A 262 -18.73 7.43 11.03
N LYS A 263 -18.12 8.60 11.23
CA LYS A 263 -18.05 9.29 12.53
C LYS A 263 -19.41 9.43 13.25
N PRO A 264 -20.52 9.79 12.58
CA PRO A 264 -21.82 9.87 13.25
C PRO A 264 -22.29 8.51 13.78
N ALA A 265 -22.14 7.44 12.98
CA ALA A 265 -22.50 6.08 13.39
C ALA A 265 -21.63 5.57 14.54
N LEU A 266 -20.33 5.89 14.52
CA LEU A 266 -19.41 5.58 15.61
C LEU A 266 -19.83 6.28 16.92
N ALA A 267 -20.09 7.59 16.86
CA ALA A 267 -20.49 8.37 18.04
C ALA A 267 -21.83 7.92 18.63
N GLU A 268 -22.73 7.42 17.79
CA GLU A 268 -23.98 6.82 18.24
C GLU A 268 -23.75 5.45 18.90
N LEU A 269 -22.89 4.61 18.30
CA LEU A 269 -22.51 3.32 18.89
C LEU A 269 -21.85 3.51 20.25
N GLU A 270 -20.97 4.50 20.43
CA GLU A 270 -20.32 4.79 21.72
C GLU A 270 -21.32 5.04 22.85
N LYS A 271 -22.48 5.63 22.54
CA LYS A 271 -23.55 5.86 23.53
C LYS A 271 -24.35 4.59 23.83
N LEU A 272 -24.57 3.77 22.80
CA LEU A 272 -25.41 2.56 22.89
C LEU A 272 -24.64 1.30 23.32
N ASP A 273 -23.31 1.31 23.21
CA ASP A 273 -22.39 0.23 23.57
C ASP A 273 -21.23 0.73 24.46
N PRO A 274 -21.52 1.30 25.65
CA PRO A 274 -20.50 1.89 26.51
C PRO A 274 -19.49 0.88 27.08
N GLN A 275 -19.85 -0.41 27.09
CA GLN A 275 -18.99 -1.51 27.54
C GLN A 275 -18.21 -2.16 26.37
N ASP A 276 -18.36 -1.65 25.15
CA ASP A 276 -17.75 -2.18 23.92
C ASP A 276 -17.96 -3.69 23.76
N ALA A 277 -19.19 -4.18 24.01
CA ALA A 277 -19.55 -5.59 23.81
C ALA A 277 -19.34 -6.01 22.35
N SER A 278 -19.38 -5.06 21.41
CA SER A 278 -19.08 -5.28 20.00
C SER A 278 -17.59 -5.47 19.68
N GLY A 279 -16.68 -4.99 20.55
CA GLY A 279 -15.23 -4.99 20.38
C GLY A 279 -14.71 -4.01 19.32
N ILE A 280 -15.58 -3.17 18.75
CA ILE A 280 -15.22 -2.25 17.66
C ILE A 280 -14.38 -1.10 18.21
N LEU A 281 -14.74 -0.55 19.37
CA LEU A 281 -14.04 0.60 19.95
C LEU A 281 -12.63 0.19 20.38
N ALA A 282 -12.48 -0.95 21.06
CA ALA A 282 -11.18 -1.49 21.45
C ALA A 282 -10.27 -1.75 20.23
N LYS A 283 -10.84 -2.27 19.13
CA LYS A 283 -10.09 -2.46 17.88
C LYS A 283 -9.61 -1.14 17.29
N LEU A 284 -10.49 -0.15 17.17
CA LEU A 284 -10.12 1.17 16.64
C LEU A 284 -9.09 1.88 17.52
N HIS A 285 -9.23 1.81 18.86
CA HIS A 285 -8.24 2.35 19.78
C HIS A 285 -6.88 1.66 19.67
N ARG A 286 -6.86 0.33 19.48
CA ARG A 286 -5.62 -0.41 19.24
C ARG A 286 -4.96 0.05 17.93
N ASP A 287 -5.73 0.23 16.87
CA ASP A 287 -5.23 0.67 15.57
C ASP A 287 -4.67 2.10 15.65
N ASP A 288 -5.31 3.00 16.39
CA ASP A 288 -4.78 4.36 16.65
C ASP A 288 -3.48 4.31 17.43
N LEU A 289 -3.43 3.49 18.49
CA LEU A 289 -2.22 3.32 19.29
C LEU A 289 -1.07 2.79 18.42
N LEU A 290 -1.36 1.83 17.55
CA LEU A 290 -0.38 1.31 16.60
C LEU A 290 0.14 2.38 15.65
N HIS A 291 -0.77 3.21 15.11
CA HIS A 291 -0.39 4.31 14.24
C HIS A 291 0.45 5.36 14.97
N ALA A 292 0.01 5.78 16.16
CA ALA A 292 0.70 6.75 17.00
C ALA A 292 2.11 6.26 17.37
N GLN A 293 2.26 5.01 17.80
CA GLN A 293 3.57 4.44 18.12
C GLN A 293 4.49 4.34 16.91
N LYS A 294 3.98 4.00 15.71
CA LYS A 294 4.78 4.01 14.48
C LYS A 294 5.29 5.41 14.12
N LEU A 295 4.45 6.44 14.29
CA LEU A 295 4.85 7.83 14.07
C LEU A 295 5.88 8.28 15.10
N GLU A 296 5.64 8.02 16.37
CA GLU A 296 6.55 8.35 17.46
C GLU A 296 7.91 7.68 17.28
N TRP A 297 7.92 6.39 16.92
CA TRP A 297 9.13 5.64 16.59
C TRP A 297 9.93 6.33 15.48
N THR A 298 9.26 6.59 14.35
CA THR A 298 9.89 7.20 13.17
C THR A 298 10.45 8.59 13.51
N ASP A 299 9.69 9.40 14.23
CA ASP A 299 10.12 10.75 14.63
C ASP A 299 11.27 10.70 15.64
N THR A 300 11.23 9.79 16.62
CA THR A 300 12.31 9.59 17.58
C THR A 300 13.61 9.22 16.87
N PHE A 301 13.56 8.26 15.95
CA PHE A 301 14.75 7.76 15.25
C PHE A 301 15.31 8.81 14.30
N ARG A 302 14.44 9.60 13.67
CA ARG A 302 14.83 10.76 12.86
C ARG A 302 15.51 11.82 13.72
N LYS A 303 14.89 12.27 14.82
CA LYS A 303 15.42 13.32 15.70
C LYS A 303 16.76 12.94 16.33
N LYS A 304 16.93 11.67 16.69
CA LYS A 304 18.19 11.14 17.23
C LYS A 304 19.20 10.76 16.15
N ASN A 305 18.92 11.04 14.88
CA ASN A 305 19.79 10.73 13.75
C ASN A 305 20.26 9.27 13.72
N VAL A 306 19.40 8.32 14.11
CA VAL A 306 19.77 6.89 14.22
C VAL A 306 20.34 6.35 12.89
N HIS A 307 19.82 6.83 11.76
CA HIS A 307 20.30 6.48 10.43
C HIS A 307 21.73 6.97 10.14
N ILE A 308 22.15 8.10 10.71
CA ILE A 308 23.52 8.63 10.59
C ILE A 308 24.43 7.89 11.58
N LEU A 309 23.96 7.72 12.82
CA LEU A 309 24.69 7.00 13.87
C LEU A 309 24.95 5.54 13.50
N ALA A 310 24.05 4.89 12.77
CA ALA A 310 24.24 3.52 12.28
C ALA A 310 25.57 3.32 11.54
N ASP A 311 26.06 4.34 10.85
CA ASP A 311 27.34 4.32 10.12
C ASP A 311 28.49 4.91 10.95
N GLN A 312 28.25 6.00 11.69
CA GLN A 312 29.30 6.74 12.40
C GLN A 312 29.61 6.19 13.80
N ASN A 313 28.57 5.78 14.53
CA ASN A 313 28.64 5.31 15.91
C ASN A 313 27.56 4.22 16.15
N PRO A 314 27.78 2.99 15.65
CA PRO A 314 26.77 1.94 15.67
C PRO A 314 26.35 1.52 17.08
N ASP A 315 27.24 1.62 18.07
CA ASP A 315 26.91 1.31 19.46
C ASP A 315 25.89 2.29 20.04
N GLU A 316 26.01 3.57 19.72
CA GLU A 316 25.04 4.59 20.12
C GLU A 316 23.69 4.37 19.43
N ALA A 317 23.68 4.03 18.14
CA ALA A 317 22.47 3.69 17.42
C ALA A 317 21.76 2.47 18.04
N LEU A 318 22.49 1.41 18.39
CA LEU A 318 21.95 0.23 19.06
C LEU A 318 21.41 0.55 20.46
N SER A 319 22.11 1.39 21.22
CA SER A 319 21.66 1.86 22.54
C SER A 319 20.33 2.62 22.46
N ILE A 320 20.15 3.46 21.43
CA ILE A 320 18.88 4.15 21.18
C ILE A 320 17.76 3.16 20.87
N MET A 321 18.03 2.15 20.03
CA MET A 321 17.06 1.09 19.71
C MET A 321 16.67 0.29 20.96
N ASP A 322 17.64 -0.07 21.80
CA ASP A 322 17.40 -0.82 23.04
C ASP A 322 16.65 -0.01 24.09
N SER A 323 16.96 1.28 24.20
CA SER A 323 16.19 2.21 25.03
C SER A 323 14.74 2.32 24.55
N TYR A 324 14.52 2.38 23.24
CA TYR A 324 13.17 2.43 22.68
C TYR A 324 12.39 1.14 22.95
N LEU A 325 13.02 -0.04 22.77
CA LEU A 325 12.40 -1.35 23.01
C LEU A 325 11.95 -1.56 24.46
N LYS A 326 12.57 -0.87 25.42
CA LYS A 326 12.21 -0.91 26.86
C LYS A 326 10.97 -0.07 27.23
N LYS A 327 10.41 0.72 26.29
CA LYS A 327 9.20 1.50 26.58
C LYS A 327 8.01 0.61 26.93
N ASN A 328 7.32 0.94 28.02
CA ASN A 328 6.10 0.26 28.45
C ASN A 328 4.96 0.51 27.45
N GLY A 329 4.08 -0.49 27.28
CA GLY A 329 2.91 -0.38 26.40
C GLY A 329 3.20 -0.44 24.90
N LEU A 330 4.45 -0.66 24.49
CA LEU A 330 4.77 -0.86 23.06
C LEU A 330 4.09 -2.10 22.50
N LEU A 331 3.39 -1.90 21.38
CA LEU A 331 2.72 -2.96 20.65
C LEU A 331 3.75 -3.90 19.99
N PRO A 332 3.46 -5.22 19.92
CA PRO A 332 4.40 -6.21 19.40
C PRO A 332 4.81 -5.93 17.95
N GLU A 333 3.94 -5.34 17.14
CA GLU A 333 4.21 -4.93 15.76
C GLU A 333 5.34 -3.87 15.70
N VAL A 334 5.31 -2.89 16.61
CA VAL A 334 6.33 -1.83 16.69
C VAL A 334 7.63 -2.40 17.22
N LYS A 335 7.58 -3.22 18.28
CA LYS A 335 8.77 -3.91 18.82
C LYS A 335 9.44 -4.77 17.75
N GLN A 336 8.65 -5.53 17.00
CA GLN A 336 9.14 -6.41 15.94
C GLN A 336 9.81 -5.60 14.82
N ALA A 337 9.25 -4.44 14.44
CA ALA A 337 9.84 -3.54 13.45
C ALA A 337 11.17 -2.92 13.93
N VAL A 338 11.25 -2.48 15.19
CA VAL A 338 12.49 -1.94 15.78
C VAL A 338 13.57 -3.03 15.87
N LEU A 339 13.21 -4.25 16.31
CA LEU A 339 14.12 -5.39 16.32
C LEU A 339 14.66 -5.72 14.92
N MET A 340 13.84 -5.54 13.87
CA MET A 340 14.28 -5.81 12.50
C MET A 340 15.36 -4.80 12.08
N GLN A 341 15.20 -3.53 12.46
CA GLN A 341 16.24 -2.51 12.24
C GLN A 341 17.52 -2.81 13.04
N LYS A 342 17.38 -3.25 14.30
CA LYS A 342 18.52 -3.69 15.12
C LYS A 342 19.28 -4.85 14.48
N VAL A 343 18.57 -5.88 14.03
CA VAL A 343 19.16 -7.04 13.32
C VAL A 343 19.87 -6.59 12.04
N TYR A 344 19.26 -5.71 11.26
CA TYR A 344 19.88 -5.16 10.07
C TYR A 344 21.20 -4.44 10.38
N LEU A 345 21.21 -3.57 11.40
CA LEU A 345 22.42 -2.86 11.83
C LEU A 345 23.51 -3.82 12.32
N LEU A 346 23.18 -4.80 13.16
CA LEU A 346 24.14 -5.82 13.61
C LEU A 346 24.74 -6.58 12.43
N MET A 347 23.91 -6.90 11.43
CA MET A 347 24.35 -7.55 10.20
C MET A 347 25.26 -6.64 9.35
N GLN A 348 24.99 -5.34 9.25
CA GLN A 348 25.87 -4.40 8.55
C GLN A 348 27.24 -4.30 9.22
N GLN A 349 27.26 -4.24 10.56
CA GLN A 349 28.47 -4.11 11.36
C GLN A 349 29.25 -5.42 11.55
N ASN A 350 28.83 -6.50 10.90
CA ASN A 350 29.40 -7.84 11.04
C ASN A 350 29.34 -8.41 12.48
N ARG A 351 28.42 -7.92 13.32
CA ARG A 351 28.23 -8.33 14.73
C ARG A 351 27.35 -9.58 14.83
N VAL A 352 27.76 -10.65 14.13
CA VAL A 352 26.93 -11.86 13.93
C VAL A 352 26.68 -12.66 15.21
N ASN A 353 27.52 -12.48 16.23
CA ASN A 353 27.37 -13.15 17.53
C ASN A 353 26.20 -12.58 18.35
N GLU A 354 25.79 -11.35 18.06
CA GLU A 354 24.72 -10.65 18.79
C GLU A 354 23.34 -10.80 18.14
N LEU A 355 23.24 -11.51 17.02
CA LEU A 355 21.99 -11.68 16.27
C LEU A 355 21.01 -12.63 16.95
N GLU A 356 21.50 -13.64 17.67
CA GLU A 356 20.66 -14.75 18.14
C GLU A 356 19.49 -14.30 19.02
N GLN A 357 19.78 -13.43 19.97
CA GLN A 357 18.78 -12.92 20.92
C GLN A 357 17.69 -12.07 20.24
N PRO A 358 18.01 -10.99 19.49
CA PRO A 358 16.98 -10.20 18.82
C PRO A 358 16.20 -10.98 17.75
N LEU A 359 16.81 -11.99 17.11
CA LEU A 359 16.10 -12.90 16.20
C LEU A 359 15.06 -13.73 16.97
N LYS A 360 15.43 -14.35 18.10
CA LYS A 360 14.50 -15.13 18.93
C LYS A 360 13.36 -14.28 19.48
N GLU A 361 13.67 -13.08 20.00
CA GLU A 361 12.67 -12.11 20.45
C GLU A 361 11.72 -11.71 19.33
N GLY A 362 12.26 -11.42 18.14
CA GLY A 362 11.46 -11.06 16.96
C GLY A 362 10.49 -12.16 16.52
N VAL A 363 10.90 -13.43 16.58
CA VAL A 363 10.01 -14.59 16.32
C VAL A 363 8.92 -14.70 17.39
N ALA A 364 9.29 -14.55 18.67
CA ALA A 364 8.38 -14.73 19.78
C ALA A 364 7.23 -13.70 19.81
N LEU A 365 7.46 -12.48 19.33
CA LEU A 365 6.44 -11.42 19.30
C LEU A 365 5.27 -11.74 18.37
N LEU A 366 5.55 -11.97 17.08
CA LEU A 366 4.53 -12.23 16.05
C LEU A 366 5.07 -13.25 15.03
N PRO A 367 5.02 -14.56 15.31
CA PRO A 367 5.69 -15.57 14.49
C PRO A 367 5.11 -15.70 13.07
N LYS A 368 3.81 -15.39 12.91
CA LYS A 368 3.10 -15.51 11.63
C LYS A 368 3.20 -14.26 10.75
N SER A 369 3.69 -13.13 11.28
CA SER A 369 3.87 -11.90 10.50
C SER A 369 4.95 -12.07 9.43
N PHE A 370 5.04 -11.13 8.50
CA PHE A 370 6.09 -11.11 7.49
C PHE A 370 7.48 -11.06 8.14
N GLU A 371 7.64 -10.17 9.12
CA GLU A 371 8.86 -9.99 9.90
C GLU A 371 9.16 -11.22 10.76
N GLY A 372 8.16 -11.85 11.38
CA GLY A 372 8.34 -13.07 12.17
C GLY A 372 8.88 -14.23 11.35
N LYS A 373 8.34 -14.42 10.13
CA LYS A 373 8.86 -15.38 9.16
C LYS A 373 10.27 -15.03 8.71
N ALA A 374 10.58 -13.74 8.53
CA ALA A 374 11.92 -13.28 8.19
C ALA A 374 12.93 -13.56 9.32
N PHE A 375 12.56 -13.29 10.58
CA PHE A 375 13.36 -13.61 11.76
C PHE A 375 13.62 -15.11 11.89
N SER A 376 12.59 -15.94 11.75
CA SER A 376 12.73 -17.40 11.79
C SER A 376 13.72 -17.88 10.74
N LYS A 377 13.57 -17.41 9.49
CA LYS A 377 14.45 -17.79 8.38
C LYS A 377 15.90 -17.34 8.58
N LEU A 378 16.12 -16.19 9.24
CA LEU A 378 17.46 -15.71 9.59
C LEU A 378 18.05 -16.52 10.73
N LEU A 379 17.25 -16.88 11.74
CA LEU A 379 17.67 -17.69 12.88
C LEU A 379 18.10 -19.10 12.43
N ASP A 380 17.35 -19.74 11.55
CA ASP A 380 17.70 -21.05 10.96
C ASP A 380 19.06 -21.02 10.25
N LYS A 381 19.40 -19.88 9.65
CA LYS A 381 20.66 -19.66 8.91
C LYS A 381 21.79 -19.10 9.74
N LEU A 382 21.52 -18.75 10.99
CA LEU A 382 22.51 -18.11 11.85
C LEU A 382 23.82 -18.91 11.98
N PRO A 383 23.81 -20.26 12.08
CA PRO A 383 25.06 -21.04 12.10
C PRO A 383 25.92 -20.86 10.84
N GLU A 384 25.30 -20.86 9.65
CA GLU A 384 26.00 -20.61 8.38
C GLU A 384 26.55 -19.19 8.34
N ILE A 385 25.75 -18.19 8.76
CA ILE A 385 26.15 -16.79 8.81
C ILE A 385 27.35 -16.60 9.75
N LYS A 386 27.32 -17.20 10.96
CA LYS A 386 28.42 -17.17 11.92
C LYS A 386 29.69 -17.81 11.33
N LYS A 387 29.56 -18.92 10.59
CA LYS A 387 30.69 -19.58 9.91
C LYS A 387 31.29 -18.73 8.79
N GLU A 388 30.45 -18.13 7.94
CA GLU A 388 30.90 -17.33 6.78
C GLU A 388 31.50 -15.98 7.20
N ARG A 389 31.03 -15.41 8.32
CA ARG A 389 31.35 -14.03 8.71
C ARG A 389 32.13 -13.88 10.01
N GLY A 390 32.24 -14.93 10.81
CA GLY A 390 32.93 -14.91 12.09
C GLY A 390 34.44 -14.65 12.00
N LEU A 391 35.02 -14.77 10.80
CA LEU A 391 36.43 -14.47 10.52
C LEU A 391 36.65 -13.05 9.94
N LEU A 392 35.58 -12.33 9.64
CA LEU A 392 35.64 -10.98 9.06
C LEU A 392 35.68 -9.94 10.18
N LYS A 393 36.46 -8.87 10.00
CA LYS A 393 36.45 -7.73 10.92
C LYS A 393 35.11 -6.96 10.82
N PRO A 394 34.74 -6.16 11.83
CA PRO A 394 33.62 -5.22 11.72
C PRO A 394 33.74 -4.36 10.46
N GLY A 395 32.68 -4.32 9.65
CA GLY A 395 32.66 -3.61 8.36
C GLY A 395 33.29 -4.34 7.17
N GLU A 396 33.94 -5.51 7.36
CA GLU A 396 34.42 -6.34 6.25
C GLU A 396 33.26 -7.15 5.62
N GLU A 397 33.13 -7.05 4.30
CA GLU A 397 32.17 -7.83 3.52
C GLU A 397 32.74 -9.23 3.22
N PRO A 398 31.91 -10.29 3.26
CA PRO A 398 32.35 -11.62 2.86
C PRO A 398 32.86 -11.64 1.40
N PRO A 399 33.84 -12.51 1.09
CA PRO A 399 34.32 -12.67 -0.26
C PRO A 399 33.17 -13.04 -1.20
N LEU A 400 33.17 -12.45 -2.39
CA LEU A 400 32.16 -12.75 -3.40
C LEU A 400 32.26 -14.22 -3.82
N PRO A 401 31.12 -14.92 -4.02
CA PRO A 401 31.17 -16.22 -4.67
C PRO A 401 31.79 -16.07 -6.08
N PRO A 402 32.50 -17.11 -6.59
CA PRO A 402 33.11 -17.06 -7.91
C PRO A 402 32.11 -16.61 -8.98
N GLY A 403 32.44 -15.54 -9.72
CA GLY A 403 31.58 -14.97 -10.77
C GLY A 403 30.55 -13.93 -10.31
N ALA A 404 30.47 -13.59 -9.03
CA ALA A 404 29.68 -12.44 -8.57
C ALA A 404 30.51 -11.14 -8.63
N ILE A 405 29.88 -10.06 -9.08
CA ILE A 405 30.46 -8.71 -9.13
C ILE A 405 29.73 -7.85 -8.10
N ARG A 406 30.45 -7.09 -7.27
CA ARG A 406 29.86 -6.14 -6.32
C ARG A 406 29.08 -5.07 -7.08
N ALA A 407 27.88 -4.74 -6.61
CA ALA A 407 27.02 -3.74 -7.24
C ALA A 407 27.69 -2.34 -7.32
N THR A 408 28.57 -2.00 -6.38
CA THR A 408 29.40 -0.78 -6.39
C THR A 408 30.46 -0.74 -7.50
N LYS A 409 30.79 -1.86 -8.14
CA LYS A 409 31.67 -1.93 -9.32
C LYS A 409 30.91 -1.96 -10.64
N MET A 410 29.58 -1.84 -10.64
CA MET A 410 28.81 -1.56 -11.87
C MET A 410 28.85 -0.06 -12.21
N ILE A 411 30.05 0.51 -12.31
CA ILE A 411 30.26 1.71 -13.13
C ILE A 411 30.56 1.14 -14.50
N VAL A 412 29.56 1.16 -15.38
CA VAL A 412 29.77 0.94 -16.81
C VAL A 412 30.82 1.98 -17.24
N PRO A 413 31.99 1.59 -17.78
CA PRO A 413 32.89 2.58 -18.34
C PRO A 413 32.11 3.34 -19.40
N THR A 414 32.01 4.66 -19.24
CA THR A 414 31.43 5.53 -20.26
C THR A 414 32.12 5.21 -21.58
N ALA A 415 31.33 4.82 -22.58
CA ALA A 415 31.85 4.55 -23.92
C ALA A 415 32.71 5.75 -24.36
N PRO A 416 33.88 5.52 -24.98
CA PRO A 416 34.69 6.62 -25.48
C PRO A 416 33.86 7.42 -26.48
N ALA A 417 33.78 8.73 -26.24
CA ALA A 417 33.13 9.66 -27.15
C ALA A 417 33.71 9.50 -28.56
N LYS A 418 32.83 9.22 -29.52
CA LYS A 418 33.14 9.33 -30.96
C LYS A 418 32.64 10.67 -31.46
#